data_AF-A0AAD8AIM8-F1
#
_entry.id   AF-A0AAD8AIM8-F1
#
_cell.length_a   1.000
_cell.length_b   1.000
_cell.length_c   1.000
_cell.angle_alpha   90.00
_cell.angle_beta   90.00
_cell.angle_gamma   90.00
#
_symmetry.space_group_name_H-M   'P 1'
#
loop_
_entity.id
_entity.type
_entity.pdbx_description
1 polymer ?
#
loop_
_entity_poly.entity_id
_entity_poly.type
_entity_poly.pdbx_seq_one_letter_code
_entity_poly.pdbx_strand_id
1 'polypeptide(L)'
;MKFLTVKTGLDFNSVGKIQPVDYKKGEKDFDVWKIFSQEPLTQGQLNKFFKTHKNINVIDWLAYPQYHTKQRNDTFVLYKNLYHINAIEWAASAMEMSVIGAKNVALLAYKYWNNIKDAEKQTVKEEL
;
A
#
# COMPACT_ATOMS: atom_id res chain seq x y z
N MET A 1 15.80 5.82 8.61
CA MET A 1 14.96 7.05 8.66
C MET A 1 14.15 7.14 7.37
N LYS A 2 12.86 7.48 7.45
CA LYS A 2 11.93 7.57 6.30
C LYS A 2 11.12 8.87 6.40
N PHE A 3 10.99 9.59 5.29
CA PHE A 3 10.18 10.80 5.13
C PHE A 3 9.09 10.52 4.08
N LEU A 4 7.85 10.92 4.36
CA LEU A 4 6.74 10.87 3.43
C LEU A 4 6.03 12.22 3.41
N THR A 5 5.51 12.60 2.24
CA THR A 5 4.75 13.83 2.06
C THR A 5 3.59 13.62 1.10
N VAL A 6 2.48 14.30 1.39
CA VAL A 6 1.31 14.40 0.50
C VAL A 6 1.24 15.75 -0.21
N LYS A 7 2.23 16.63 0.03
CA LYS A 7 2.28 17.96 -0.58
C LYS A 7 2.51 17.82 -2.08
N THR A 8 1.65 18.47 -2.86
CA THR A 8 1.76 18.55 -4.31
C THR A 8 2.88 19.52 -4.74
N GLY A 9 3.45 19.29 -5.92
CA GLY A 9 4.49 20.14 -6.51
C GLY A 9 5.91 19.89 -5.97
N LEU A 10 6.11 18.86 -5.16
CA LEU A 10 7.44 18.37 -4.82
C LEU A 10 7.90 17.31 -5.82
N ASP A 11 9.21 17.23 -6.01
CA ASP A 11 9.85 16.26 -6.91
C ASP A 11 9.74 14.80 -6.39
N PHE A 12 9.22 14.58 -5.18
CA PHE A 12 9.17 13.27 -4.53
C PHE A 12 7.94 13.11 -3.63
N ASN A 13 7.55 11.85 -3.40
CA ASN A 13 6.49 11.45 -2.48
C ASN A 13 7.06 10.87 -1.18
N SER A 14 8.15 10.09 -1.27
CA SER A 14 8.85 9.60 -0.08
C SER A 14 10.32 9.31 -0.32
N VAL A 15 11.10 9.41 0.75
CA VAL A 15 12.54 9.11 0.77
C VAL A 15 12.83 8.25 2.00
N GLY A 16 13.61 7.19 1.86
CA GLY A 16 14.00 6.36 3.00
C GLY A 16 15.33 5.67 2.80
N LYS A 17 16.11 5.58 3.89
CA LYS A 17 17.30 4.74 3.92
C LYS A 17 16.88 3.27 4.02
N ILE A 18 17.44 2.43 3.16
CA ILE A 18 17.22 0.98 3.16
C ILE A 18 18.33 0.33 3.98
N GLN A 19 17.95 -0.59 4.86
CA GLN A 19 18.88 -1.41 5.62
C GLN A 19 18.73 -2.86 5.15
N PRO A 20 19.84 -3.62 5.07
CA PRO A 20 19.77 -5.05 4.78
C PRO A 20 19.01 -5.77 5.90
N VAL A 21 18.24 -6.79 5.51
CA VAL A 21 17.42 -7.59 6.44
C VAL A 21 18.25 -8.59 7.23
N ASP A 22 19.43 -8.94 6.70
CA ASP A 22 20.37 -9.95 7.20
C ASP A 22 21.63 -9.33 7.80
N TYR A 23 21.56 -8.07 8.23
CA TYR A 23 22.70 -7.32 8.76
C TYR A 23 23.41 -8.05 9.91
N LYS A 24 24.71 -8.30 9.75
CA LYS A 24 25.54 -8.85 10.82
C LYS A 24 26.25 -7.75 11.58
N LYS A 25 26.38 -7.94 12.90
CA LYS A 25 27.12 -7.01 13.76
C LYS A 25 28.57 -6.88 13.27
N GLY A 26 28.94 -5.68 12.81
CA GLY A 26 30.28 -5.37 12.30
C GLY A 26 30.37 -5.22 10.77
N GLU A 27 29.31 -5.50 10.04
CA GLU A 27 29.24 -5.16 8.62
C GLU A 27 29.16 -3.65 8.42
N LYS A 28 29.65 -3.17 7.27
CA LYS A 28 29.52 -1.74 6.92
C LYS A 28 28.06 -1.44 6.60
N ASP A 29 27.59 -0.29 7.11
CA ASP A 29 26.30 0.27 6.73
C ASP A 29 26.32 0.59 5.23
N PHE A 30 25.36 0.03 4.48
CA PHE A 30 25.21 0.32 3.07
C PHE A 30 24.39 1.61 2.93
N ASP A 31 24.96 2.63 2.31
CA ASP A 31 24.30 3.92 2.12
C ASP A 31 23.34 3.88 0.92
N VAL A 32 22.34 3.00 1.02
CA VAL A 32 21.32 2.79 -0.01
C VAL A 32 20.07 3.57 0.36
N TRP A 33 19.59 4.37 -0.58
CA TRP A 33 18.40 5.19 -0.42
C TRP A 33 17.37 4.82 -1.47
N LYS A 34 16.11 4.78 -1.05
CA LYS A 34 14.95 4.62 -1.92
C LYS A 34 14.18 5.92 -1.97
N ILE A 35 13.90 6.39 -3.17
CA ILE A 35 13.05 7.56 -3.43
C ILE A 35 11.88 7.11 -4.28
N PHE A 36 10.67 7.51 -3.90
CA PHE A 36 9.49 7.44 -4.74
C PHE A 36 9.17 8.85 -5.24
N SER A 37 9.05 8.99 -6.55
CA SER A 37 8.69 10.21 -7.27
C SER A 37 7.68 9.87 -8.36
N GLN A 38 6.92 10.88 -8.81
CA GLN A 38 5.95 10.70 -9.89
C GLN A 38 6.60 10.48 -11.25
N GLU A 39 7.81 11.01 -11.44
CA GLU A 39 8.62 10.86 -12.64
C GLU A 39 10.07 10.54 -12.24
N PRO A 40 10.87 9.95 -13.15
CA PRO A 40 12.30 9.76 -12.92
C PRO A 40 13.00 11.08 -12.57
N LEU A 41 13.77 11.08 -11.48
CA LEU A 41 14.48 12.28 -11.03
C LEU A 41 15.62 12.65 -11.98
N THR A 42 15.66 13.93 -12.36
CA THR A 42 16.79 14.51 -13.08
C THR A 42 18.03 14.57 -12.20
N GLN A 43 19.20 14.67 -12.83
CA GLN A 43 20.47 14.84 -12.14
C GLN A 43 20.46 16.05 -11.18
N GLY A 44 19.88 17.17 -11.62
CA GLY A 44 19.78 18.38 -10.81
C GLY A 44 18.91 18.18 -9.56
N GLN A 45 17.83 17.40 -9.66
CA GLN A 45 16.99 17.04 -8.51
C GLN A 45 17.73 16.10 -7.55
N LEU A 46 18.42 15.07 -8.06
CA LEU A 46 19.21 14.14 -7.24
C LEU A 46 20.32 14.84 -6.45
N ASN A 47 20.96 15.84 -7.06
CA ASN A 47 22.00 16.64 -6.41
C ASN A 47 21.48 17.48 -5.22
N LYS A 48 20.15 17.71 -5.13
CA LYS A 48 19.53 18.34 -3.94
C LYS A 48 19.44 17.35 -2.77
N PHE A 49 19.32 16.06 -3.04
CA PHE A 49 19.21 15.01 -2.01
C PHE A 49 20.56 14.51 -1.55
N PHE A 50 21.49 14.28 -2.48
CA PHE A 50 22.76 13.63 -2.20
C PHE A 50 23.93 14.45 -2.72
N LYS A 51 24.94 14.65 -1.85
CA LYS A 51 26.21 15.25 -2.26
C LYS A 51 26.96 14.39 -3.28
N THR A 52 26.89 13.07 -3.12
CA THR A 52 27.53 12.08 -3.99
C THR A 52 26.67 10.84 -4.11
N HIS A 53 26.55 10.28 -5.30
CA HIS A 53 25.93 8.98 -5.56
C HIS A 53 26.71 8.24 -6.63
N LYS A 54 26.79 6.91 -6.53
CA LYS A 54 27.57 6.07 -7.45
C LYS A 54 26.70 5.32 -8.44
N ASN A 55 25.64 4.68 -7.94
CA ASN A 55 24.73 3.88 -8.73
C ASN A 55 23.31 4.39 -8.52
N ILE A 56 22.60 4.59 -9.62
CA ILE A 56 21.17 4.93 -9.63
C ILE A 56 20.47 3.80 -10.40
N ASN A 57 19.43 3.24 -9.80
CA ASN A 57 18.54 2.31 -10.46
C ASN A 57 17.13 2.89 -10.43
N VAL A 58 16.50 2.98 -11.59
CA VAL A 58 15.13 3.49 -11.74
C VAL A 58 14.24 2.33 -12.14
N ILE A 59 13.13 2.18 -11.42
CA ILE A 59 12.12 1.19 -11.72
C ILE A 59 10.80 1.93 -11.85
N ASP A 60 10.21 1.87 -13.04
CA ASP A 60 8.88 2.41 -13.27
C ASP A 60 7.87 1.52 -12.54
N TRP A 61 7.25 2.09 -11.50
CA TRP A 61 6.28 1.38 -10.68
C TRP A 61 4.96 2.15 -10.72
N LEU A 62 3.91 1.52 -11.26
CA LEU A 62 2.53 2.02 -11.21
C LEU A 62 1.98 1.95 -9.78
N ALA A 63 2.45 2.84 -8.92
CA ALA A 63 2.07 2.97 -7.51
C ALA A 63 1.30 4.27 -7.29
N TYR A 64 0.59 4.35 -6.16
CA TYR A 64 -0.13 5.55 -5.70
C TYR A 64 -1.24 6.04 -6.66
N PRO A 65 -2.26 5.20 -6.90
CA PRO A 65 -3.46 5.65 -7.60
C PRO A 65 -4.06 6.89 -6.92
N GLN A 66 -4.52 7.84 -7.72
CA GLN A 66 -5.20 9.04 -7.22
C GLN A 66 -6.68 8.74 -7.00
N TYR A 67 -7.05 8.54 -5.75
CA TYR A 67 -8.44 8.32 -5.38
C TYR A 67 -9.18 9.64 -5.13
N HIS A 68 -10.47 9.67 -5.47
CA HIS A 68 -11.36 10.74 -5.07
C HIS A 68 -11.90 10.47 -3.67
N THR A 69 -12.09 11.53 -2.88
CA THR A 69 -12.58 11.46 -1.49
C THR A 69 -14.08 11.18 -1.37
N LYS A 70 -14.78 10.95 -2.49
CA LYS A 70 -16.20 10.63 -2.48
C LYS A 70 -16.39 9.23 -1.89
N GLN A 71 -17.14 9.15 -0.80
CA GLN A 71 -17.53 7.88 -0.20
C GLN A 71 -18.28 7.03 -1.23
N ARG A 72 -17.81 5.80 -1.43
CA ARG A 72 -18.46 4.82 -2.30
C ARG A 72 -19.35 3.93 -1.45
N ASN A 73 -20.64 3.87 -1.78
CA ASN A 73 -21.61 2.95 -1.16
C ASN A 73 -21.82 1.71 -2.06
N ASP A 74 -20.77 1.30 -2.76
CA ASP A 74 -20.87 0.23 -3.75
C ASP A 74 -20.95 -1.12 -3.05
N THR A 75 -22.08 -1.78 -3.19
CA THR A 75 -22.20 -3.22 -2.94
C THR A 75 -22.04 -3.92 -4.27
N PHE A 76 -21.06 -4.81 -4.39
CA PHE A 76 -20.80 -5.49 -5.65
C PHE A 76 -20.52 -6.97 -5.45
N VAL A 77 -21.23 -7.78 -6.23
CA VAL A 77 -20.93 -9.18 -6.50
C VAL A 77 -20.69 -9.27 -7.98
N LEU A 78 -19.45 -9.55 -8.39
CA LEU A 78 -19.10 -9.60 -9.81
C LEU A 78 -19.65 -10.87 -10.47
N TYR A 79 -19.49 -12.02 -9.81
CA TYR A 79 -19.99 -13.30 -10.28
C TYR A 79 -20.12 -14.30 -9.13
N LYS A 80 -20.88 -15.38 -9.33
CA LYS A 80 -21.03 -16.46 -8.34
C LYS A 80 -19.65 -17.10 -8.06
N ASN A 81 -19.29 -17.22 -6.78
CA ASN A 81 -17.99 -17.77 -6.31
C ASN A 81 -16.75 -16.97 -6.76
N LEU A 82 -16.93 -15.75 -7.29
CA LEU A 82 -15.84 -14.83 -7.56
C LEU A 82 -15.80 -13.77 -6.46
N TYR A 83 -14.70 -13.74 -5.72
CA TYR A 83 -14.53 -12.85 -4.58
C TYR A 83 -13.50 -11.78 -4.88
N HIS A 84 -13.85 -10.54 -4.55
CA HIS A 84 -12.91 -9.43 -4.61
C HIS A 84 -12.26 -9.23 -3.24
N ILE A 85 -10.93 -9.29 -3.21
CA ILE A 85 -10.16 -9.39 -1.97
C ILE A 85 -10.19 -8.09 -1.15
N ASN A 86 -10.11 -6.93 -1.80
CA ASN A 86 -10.04 -5.63 -1.11
C ASN A 86 -11.07 -4.64 -1.64
N ALA A 87 -12.32 -4.78 -1.21
CA ALA A 87 -13.41 -3.87 -1.62
C ALA A 87 -13.22 -2.41 -1.18
N ILE A 88 -12.29 -2.14 -0.27
CA ILE A 88 -12.00 -0.81 0.27
C ILE A 88 -10.61 -0.30 -0.16
N GLU A 89 -10.06 -0.81 -1.25
CA GLU A 89 -8.76 -0.39 -1.78
C GLU A 89 -8.65 1.13 -1.98
N TRP A 90 -9.77 1.78 -2.36
CA TRP A 90 -9.87 3.23 -2.50
C TRP A 90 -9.67 4.00 -1.18
N ALA A 91 -10.03 3.40 -0.05
CA ALA A 91 -9.90 3.99 1.28
C ALA A 91 -8.60 3.55 1.97
N ALA A 92 -8.14 2.33 1.69
CA ALA A 92 -6.95 1.75 2.32
C ALA A 92 -6.26 0.75 1.38
N SER A 93 -5.18 1.21 0.74
CA SER A 93 -4.35 0.44 -0.20
C SER A 93 -3.00 0.04 0.43
N ALA A 94 -3.06 -0.72 1.52
CA ALA A 94 -1.87 -1.27 2.17
C ALA A 94 -1.81 -2.80 2.01
N MET A 95 -0.61 -3.38 2.09
CA MET A 95 -0.43 -4.84 2.01
C MET A 95 -1.20 -5.55 3.12
N GLU A 96 -1.24 -4.97 4.31
CA GLU A 96 -1.97 -5.44 5.48
C GLU A 96 -3.48 -5.58 5.18
N MET A 97 -4.05 -4.61 4.45
CA MET A 97 -5.46 -4.64 4.06
C MET A 97 -5.73 -5.79 3.08
N SER A 98 -4.79 -6.07 2.18
CA SER A 98 -4.90 -7.22 1.25
C SER A 98 -4.87 -8.54 2.00
N VAL A 99 -4.02 -8.68 3.02
CA VAL A 99 -3.93 -9.89 3.86
C VAL A 99 -5.22 -10.10 4.67
N ILE A 100 -5.74 -9.04 5.29
CA ILE A 100 -7.01 -9.07 6.03
C ILE A 100 -8.17 -9.44 5.10
N GLY A 101 -8.24 -8.79 3.94
CA GLY A 101 -9.23 -9.08 2.90
C GLY A 101 -9.20 -10.53 2.44
N ALA A 102 -7.99 -11.07 2.18
CA ALA A 102 -7.81 -12.45 1.74
C ALA A 102 -8.30 -13.46 2.79
N LYS A 103 -7.98 -13.23 4.07
CA LYS A 103 -8.48 -14.07 5.18
C LYS A 103 -10.01 -14.08 5.22
N ASN A 104 -10.64 -12.91 5.10
CA ASN A 104 -12.09 -12.80 5.14
C ASN A 104 -12.76 -13.48 3.94
N VAL A 105 -12.19 -13.33 2.74
CA VAL A 105 -12.66 -14.03 1.54
C VAL A 105 -12.53 -15.55 1.69
N ALA A 106 -11.42 -16.05 2.24
CA ALA A 106 -11.26 -17.49 2.47
C ALA A 106 -12.32 -18.05 3.43
N LEU A 107 -12.62 -17.33 4.51
CA LEU A 107 -13.70 -17.69 5.43
C LEU A 107 -15.08 -17.65 4.76
N LEU A 108 -15.34 -16.63 3.94
CA LEU A 108 -16.59 -16.49 3.19
C LEU A 108 -16.77 -17.64 2.19
N ALA A 109 -15.73 -17.99 1.44
CA ALA A 109 -15.73 -19.10 0.51
C ALA A 109 -15.96 -20.44 1.23
N TYR A 110 -15.30 -20.65 2.37
CA TYR A 110 -15.50 -21.84 3.20
C TYR A 110 -16.94 -21.95 3.70
N LYS A 111 -17.51 -20.86 4.23
CA LYS A 111 -18.91 -20.83 4.68
C LYS A 111 -19.88 -21.16 3.54
N TYR A 112 -19.65 -20.55 2.37
CA TYR A 112 -20.48 -20.76 1.19
C TYR A 112 -20.44 -22.21 0.72
N TRP A 113 -19.25 -22.81 0.66
CA TRP A 113 -19.06 -24.21 0.27
C TRP A 113 -19.79 -25.20 1.19
N ASN A 114 -19.81 -24.90 2.49
CA ASN A 114 -20.43 -25.76 3.51
C ASN A 114 -21.88 -25.39 3.85
N ASN A 115 -22.51 -24.45 3.12
CA ASN A 115 -23.86 -23.92 3.40
C ASN A 115 -24.05 -23.45 4.85
N ILE A 116 -22.99 -22.89 5.47
CA ILE A 116 -23.04 -22.35 6.83
C ILE A 116 -23.77 -21.01 6.77
N LYS A 117 -24.92 -20.91 7.45
CA LYS A 117 -25.68 -19.66 7.54
C LYS A 117 -24.92 -18.65 8.41
N ASP A 118 -24.94 -17.38 8.00
CA ASP A 118 -24.43 -16.31 8.85
C ASP A 118 -25.32 -16.13 10.08
N ALA A 119 -24.70 -15.82 11.22
CA ALA A 119 -25.42 -15.39 12.40
C ALA A 119 -26.12 -14.05 12.11
N GLU A 120 -27.33 -13.87 12.64
CA GLU A 120 -28.07 -12.61 12.51
C GLU A 120 -27.24 -11.45 13.06
N LYS A 121 -27.09 -10.39 12.26
CA LYS A 121 -26.45 -9.15 12.73
C LYS A 121 -27.33 -8.56 13.83
N GLN A 122 -26.84 -8.56 15.07
CA GLN A 122 -27.40 -7.68 16.11
C GLN A 122 -27.15 -6.24 15.69
N THR A 123 -28.22 -5.53 15.39
CA THR A 123 -28.20 -4.09 15.15
C THR A 123 -27.86 -3.41 16.46
N VAL A 124 -26.58 -3.06 16.67
CA VAL A 124 -26.20 -2.15 17.76
C VAL A 124 -26.75 -0.79 17.33
N LYS A 125 -27.81 -0.34 18.01
CA LYS A 125 -28.29 1.04 17.88
C LYS A 125 -27.18 1.93 18.45
N GLU A 126 -26.54 2.70 17.58
CA GLU A 126 -25.72 3.83 18.02
C GLU A 126 -26.70 4.87 18.58
N GLU A 127 -26.81 4.94 19.90
CA GLU A 127 -27.43 6.06 20.59
C GLU A 127 -26.49 7.27 20.46
N LEU A 128 -26.94 8.27 19.71
CA LEU A 128 -26.37 9.62 19.62
C LEU A 128 -26.77 10.46 20.84
#